data_AF-A0A7X1RPX1-F1
#
_entry.id   AF-A0A7X1RPX1-F1
#
_cell.length_a   1.000
_cell.length_b   1.000
_cell.length_c   1.000
_cell.angle_alpha   90.00
_cell.angle_beta   90.00
_cell.angle_gamma   90.00
#
_symmetry.space_group_name_H-M   'P 1'
#
loop_
_entity.id
_entity.type
_entity.pdbx_description
1 polymer ?
#
loop_
_entity_poly.entity_id
_entity_poly.type
_entity_poly.pdbx_seq_one_letter_code
_entity_poly.pdbx_strand_id
1 'polypeptide(L)'
;KVPALTPVVDPNNLTDAEKAKVAEEVKKANPTATDVKVNNDGSVSVTYPDGSVATLTPAKTVKESEANGAKVPALTPVVDPNNLTDAEKAKVAEEVKKANPTATDVKVNNDGSVSVTFADGSVATIAANKVVKEATKESSAQAPSKKAGAKELPNTGTKQSNASLGLALLAAVTGGLLISKKRKEEE
;
A
#
# COMPACT_ATOMS: atom_id res chain seq x y z
N LYS A 1 -24.14 29.21 -0.13
CA LYS A 1 -23.21 28.59 -1.11
C LYS A 1 -23.19 27.08 -0.88
N VAL A 2 -23.06 26.30 -1.97
CA VAL A 2 -22.94 24.84 -1.89
C VAL A 2 -21.52 24.49 -1.45
N PRO A 3 -21.33 23.66 -0.40
CA PRO A 3 -20.01 23.23 0.07
C PRO A 3 -19.39 22.15 -0.85
N ALA A 4 -18.14 21.77 -0.56
CA ALA A 4 -17.60 20.52 -1.08
C ALA A 4 -18.37 19.33 -0.49
N LEU A 5 -18.61 18.29 -1.29
CA LEU A 5 -19.29 17.09 -0.81
C LEU A 5 -18.37 16.31 0.12
N THR A 6 -18.88 15.93 1.28
CA THR A 6 -18.18 15.05 2.22
C THR A 6 -18.48 13.59 1.87
N PRO A 7 -17.46 12.76 1.61
CA PRO A 7 -17.66 11.32 1.46
C PRO A 7 -18.03 10.71 2.82
N VAL A 8 -19.10 9.91 2.84
CA VAL A 8 -19.61 9.25 4.04
C VAL A 8 -19.91 7.78 3.76
N VAL A 9 -19.88 6.95 4.79
CA VAL A 9 -20.12 5.50 4.66
C VAL A 9 -21.57 5.24 4.29
N ASP A 10 -22.52 5.88 4.98
CA ASP A 10 -23.95 5.80 4.68
C ASP A 10 -24.54 7.23 4.58
N PRO A 11 -24.85 7.71 3.36
CA PRO A 11 -25.44 9.02 3.15
C PRO A 11 -26.78 9.26 3.85
N ASN A 12 -27.48 8.19 4.25
CA ASN A 12 -28.78 8.30 4.94
C ASN A 12 -28.65 8.25 6.47
N ASN A 13 -27.45 7.94 6.99
CA ASN A 13 -27.22 7.73 8.41
C ASN A 13 -25.81 8.17 8.82
N LEU A 14 -25.59 9.47 8.86
CA LEU A 14 -24.31 10.05 9.23
C LEU A 14 -23.99 9.83 10.71
N THR A 15 -22.76 9.38 10.95
CA THR A 15 -22.13 9.40 12.28
C THR A 15 -21.84 10.83 12.73
N ASP A 16 -21.63 11.04 14.04
CA ASP A 16 -21.32 12.38 14.56
C ASP A 16 -20.00 12.94 14.00
N ALA A 17 -19.02 12.08 13.73
CA ALA A 17 -17.77 12.47 13.09
C ALA A 17 -17.99 12.93 11.64
N GLU A 18 -18.87 12.28 10.89
CA GLU A 18 -19.23 12.70 9.53
C GLU A 18 -20.05 14.00 9.55
N LYS A 19 -20.99 14.17 10.49
CA LYS A 19 -21.73 15.42 10.69
C LYS A 19 -20.81 16.59 10.98
N ALA A 20 -19.78 16.39 11.80
CA ALA A 20 -18.78 17.42 12.09
C ALA A 20 -18.04 17.87 10.82
N LYS A 21 -17.58 16.92 9.99
CA LYS A 21 -16.92 17.24 8.71
C LYS A 21 -17.83 17.97 7.73
N VAL A 22 -19.09 17.54 7.60
CA VAL A 22 -20.08 18.25 6.78
C VAL A 22 -20.28 19.68 7.29
N ALA A 23 -20.41 19.87 8.60
CA ALA A 23 -20.56 21.19 9.20
C ALA A 23 -19.34 22.09 8.93
N GLU A 24 -18.13 21.55 8.98
CA GLU A 24 -16.90 22.28 8.67
C GLU A 24 -16.87 22.75 7.21
N GLU A 25 -17.16 21.88 6.24
CA GLU A 25 -17.22 22.24 4.82
C GLU A 25 -18.33 23.26 4.53
N VAL A 26 -19.47 23.14 5.21
CA VAL A 26 -20.56 24.12 5.11
C VAL A 26 -20.14 25.48 5.68
N LYS A 27 -19.50 25.54 6.84
CA LYS A 27 -18.99 26.80 7.44
C LYS A 27 -17.92 27.44 6.56
N LYS A 28 -17.01 26.63 6.01
CA LYS A 28 -15.98 27.09 5.06
C LYS A 28 -16.57 27.71 3.81
N ALA A 29 -17.62 27.10 3.25
CA ALA A 29 -18.34 27.64 2.10
C ALA A 29 -19.24 28.84 2.45
N ASN A 30 -19.70 28.94 3.70
CA ASN A 30 -20.62 29.97 4.19
C ASN A 30 -20.07 30.67 5.44
N PRO A 31 -18.98 31.48 5.30
CA PRO A 31 -18.27 32.04 6.44
C PRO A 31 -19.09 33.05 7.27
N THR A 32 -20.20 33.55 6.72
CA THR A 32 -21.12 34.45 7.44
C THR A 32 -22.20 33.71 8.22
N ALA A 33 -22.30 32.38 8.13
CA ALA A 33 -23.29 31.60 8.87
C ALA A 33 -23.02 31.68 10.38
N THR A 34 -24.09 31.86 11.16
CA THR A 34 -24.03 31.91 12.63
C THR A 34 -24.27 30.54 13.26
N ASP A 35 -25.04 29.69 12.58
CA ASP A 35 -25.34 28.33 13.03
C ASP A 35 -25.43 27.38 11.84
N VAL A 36 -24.99 26.14 12.04
CA VAL A 36 -25.02 25.06 11.04
C VAL A 36 -25.45 23.79 11.74
N LYS A 37 -26.63 23.28 11.37
CA LYS A 37 -27.20 22.05 11.92
C LYS A 37 -27.24 20.99 10.84
N VAL A 38 -26.58 19.86 11.09
CA VAL A 38 -26.52 18.71 10.17
C VAL A 38 -27.43 17.62 10.70
N ASN A 39 -28.38 17.19 9.88
CA ASN A 39 -29.29 16.11 10.19
C ASN A 39 -28.66 14.74 9.89
N ASN A 40 -29.34 13.68 10.32
CA ASN A 40 -28.85 12.31 10.16
C ASN A 40 -28.79 11.85 8.69
N ASP A 41 -29.67 12.39 7.85
CA ASP A 41 -29.72 12.14 6.41
C ASP A 41 -28.75 13.01 5.61
N GLY A 42 -27.89 13.80 6.28
CA GLY A 42 -26.97 14.72 5.64
C GLY A 42 -27.58 16.03 5.16
N SER A 43 -28.89 16.27 5.35
CA SER A 43 -29.48 17.59 5.11
C SER A 43 -28.94 18.61 6.12
N VAL A 44 -28.78 19.86 5.69
CA VAL A 44 -28.16 20.90 6.53
C VAL A 44 -29.00 22.16 6.55
N SER A 45 -29.27 22.67 7.75
CA SER A 45 -29.84 24.00 7.96
C SER A 45 -28.74 24.99 8.31
N VAL A 46 -28.68 26.10 7.59
CA VAL A 46 -27.69 27.17 7.76
C VAL A 46 -28.44 28.43 8.17
N THR A 47 -28.15 28.94 9.36
CA THR A 47 -28.72 30.20 9.87
C THR A 47 -27.72 31.33 9.68
N TYR A 48 -28.20 32.49 9.24
CA TYR A 48 -27.39 33.70 9.03
C TYR A 48 -27.68 34.78 10.09
N PRO A 49 -26.85 35.83 10.20
CA PRO A 49 -26.99 36.87 11.22
C PRO A 49 -28.29 37.68 11.11
N ASP A 50 -28.89 37.73 9.91
CA ASP A 50 -30.19 38.36 9.64
C ASP A 50 -31.38 37.47 10.07
N GLY A 51 -31.11 36.29 10.63
CA GLY A 51 -32.10 35.30 11.03
C GLY A 51 -32.65 34.45 9.88
N SER A 52 -32.21 34.68 8.64
CA SER A 52 -32.62 33.85 7.51
C SER A 52 -32.03 32.44 7.62
N VAL A 53 -32.78 31.44 7.16
CA VAL A 53 -32.38 30.03 7.17
C VAL A 53 -32.40 29.49 5.75
N ALA A 54 -31.26 28.96 5.31
CA ALA A 54 -31.14 28.20 4.07
C ALA A 54 -31.05 26.70 4.36
N THR A 55 -31.68 25.88 3.53
CA THR A 55 -31.59 24.42 3.61
C THR A 55 -30.77 23.88 2.45
N LEU A 56 -29.81 23.02 2.75
CA LEU A 56 -29.07 22.23 1.77
C LEU A 56 -29.58 20.79 1.82
N THR A 57 -29.97 20.26 0.67
CA THR A 57 -30.36 18.86 0.52
C THR A 57 -29.14 17.94 0.67
N PRO A 58 -29.32 16.66 1.06
CA PRO A 58 -28.22 15.69 1.17
C PRO A 58 -27.32 15.61 -0.06
N ALA A 59 -27.90 15.66 -1.27
CA ALA A 59 -27.17 15.66 -2.54
C ALA A 59 -26.23 16.87 -2.76
N LYS A 60 -26.27 17.87 -1.88
CA LYS A 60 -25.42 19.07 -1.90
C LYS A 60 -24.37 19.09 -0.80
N THR A 61 -24.37 18.10 0.08
CA THR A 61 -23.54 18.09 1.30
C THR A 61 -22.75 16.79 1.44
N VAL A 62 -23.34 15.66 1.04
CA VAL A 62 -22.74 14.34 1.17
C VAL A 62 -22.70 13.59 -0.16
N LYS A 63 -21.79 12.64 -0.24
CA LYS A 63 -21.76 11.61 -1.27
C LYS A 63 -21.34 10.28 -0.65
N GLU A 64 -21.66 9.19 -1.32
CA GLU A 64 -21.14 7.89 -0.91
C GLU A 64 -19.61 7.86 -1.05
N SER A 65 -18.97 7.31 -0.02
CA SER A 65 -17.53 7.14 0.08
C SER A 65 -17.02 6.15 -0.96
N GLU A 66 -16.00 6.53 -1.74
CA GLU A 66 -15.34 5.60 -2.68
C GLU A 66 -14.70 4.41 -1.94
N ALA A 67 -14.31 4.59 -0.68
CA ALA A 67 -13.79 3.52 0.17
C ALA A 67 -14.78 2.36 0.36
N ASN A 68 -16.09 2.57 0.23
CA ASN A 68 -17.09 1.49 0.28
C ASN A 68 -16.91 0.49 -0.88
N GLY A 69 -16.39 0.97 -2.02
CA GLY A 69 -16.15 0.17 -3.22
C GLY A 69 -14.75 -0.47 -3.28
N ALA A 70 -13.94 -0.35 -2.22
CA ALA A 70 -12.58 -0.88 -2.21
C ALA A 70 -12.57 -2.40 -2.41
N LYS A 71 -11.74 -2.86 -3.34
CA LYS A 71 -11.60 -4.26 -3.72
C LYS A 71 -10.46 -4.91 -2.96
N VAL A 72 -10.71 -6.14 -2.52
CA VAL A 72 -9.69 -6.99 -1.93
C VAL A 72 -8.84 -7.61 -3.05
N PRO A 73 -7.50 -7.52 -2.99
CA PRO A 73 -6.61 -8.10 -4.00
C PRO A 73 -6.46 -9.63 -3.83
N ALA A 74 -5.63 -10.23 -4.68
CA ALA A 74 -5.16 -11.59 -4.46
C ALA A 74 -4.18 -11.64 -3.26
N LEU A 75 -4.17 -12.78 -2.55
CA LEU A 75 -3.28 -13.00 -1.42
C LEU A 75 -1.82 -13.13 -1.86
N THR A 76 -0.95 -12.31 -1.27
CA THR A 76 0.50 -12.35 -1.47
C THR A 76 1.15 -13.29 -0.45
N PRO A 77 1.91 -14.31 -0.88
CA PRO A 77 2.72 -15.12 0.03
C PRO A 77 3.85 -14.30 0.65
N VAL A 78 3.98 -14.34 1.96
CA VAL A 78 5.04 -13.66 2.74
C VAL A 78 5.65 -14.63 3.76
N VAL A 79 6.87 -14.34 4.22
CA VAL A 79 7.57 -15.18 5.19
C VAL A 79 6.94 -15.07 6.57
N ASP A 80 6.69 -13.84 7.03
CA ASP A 80 6.04 -13.56 8.32
C ASP A 80 4.89 -12.56 8.10
N PRO A 81 3.62 -13.01 8.13
CA PRO A 81 2.45 -12.15 7.95
C PRO A 81 2.33 -10.99 8.95
N ASN A 82 3.00 -11.06 10.10
CA ASN A 82 2.93 -10.03 11.13
C ASN A 82 4.11 -9.04 11.05
N ASN A 83 5.09 -9.30 10.18
CA ASN A 83 6.29 -8.49 10.07
C ASN A 83 6.82 -8.46 8.62
N LEU A 84 6.10 -7.75 7.76
CA LEU A 84 6.45 -7.65 6.35
C LEU A 84 7.75 -6.85 6.14
N THR A 85 8.63 -7.39 5.33
CA THR A 85 9.78 -6.66 4.77
C THR A 85 9.34 -5.61 3.75
N ASP A 86 10.18 -4.62 3.46
CA ASP A 86 9.87 -3.59 2.45
C ASP A 86 9.63 -4.18 1.06
N ALA A 87 10.31 -5.27 0.72
CA ALA A 87 10.10 -5.99 -0.53
C ALA A 87 8.72 -6.69 -0.59
N GLU A 88 8.26 -7.24 0.52
CA GLU A 88 6.92 -7.84 0.62
C GLU A 88 5.83 -6.75 0.60
N LYS A 89 6.04 -5.63 1.32
CA LYS A 89 5.15 -4.46 1.28
C LYS A 89 4.98 -3.93 -0.14
N ALA A 90 6.06 -3.85 -0.92
CA ALA A 90 6.01 -3.42 -2.31
C ALA A 90 5.11 -4.34 -3.17
N LYS A 91 5.27 -5.67 -3.04
CA LYS A 91 4.43 -6.65 -3.76
C LYS A 91 2.96 -6.56 -3.38
N VAL A 92 2.66 -6.45 -2.08
CA VAL A 92 1.28 -6.26 -1.59
C VAL A 92 0.69 -4.97 -2.15
N ALA A 93 1.44 -3.87 -2.11
CA ALA A 93 1.00 -2.60 -2.64
C ALA A 93 0.68 -2.65 -4.15
N GLU A 94 1.48 -3.37 -4.94
CA GLU A 94 1.23 -3.58 -6.38
C GLU A 94 -0.08 -4.33 -6.65
N GLU A 95 -0.31 -5.45 -5.94
CA GLU A 95 -1.55 -6.22 -6.07
C GLU A 95 -2.78 -5.40 -5.63
N VAL A 96 -2.66 -4.62 -4.56
CA VAL A 96 -3.73 -3.72 -4.10
C VAL A 96 -4.02 -2.63 -5.13
N LYS A 97 -3.01 -1.97 -5.71
CA LYS A 97 -3.18 -0.96 -6.76
C LYS A 97 -3.82 -1.53 -8.01
N LYS A 98 -3.46 -2.76 -8.39
CA LYS A 98 -4.07 -3.46 -9.52
C LYS A 98 -5.56 -3.76 -9.29
N ALA A 99 -5.92 -4.15 -8.07
CA ALA A 99 -7.32 -4.35 -7.71
C ALA A 99 -8.11 -3.03 -7.58
N ASN A 100 -7.44 -1.95 -7.17
CA ASN A 100 -8.03 -0.63 -6.90
C ASN A 100 -7.42 0.46 -7.80
N PRO A 101 -7.72 0.48 -9.11
CA PRO A 101 -7.11 1.43 -10.03
C PRO A 101 -7.51 2.89 -9.80
N THR A 102 -8.59 3.14 -9.03
CA THR A 102 -9.04 4.48 -8.64
C THR A 102 -8.37 5.00 -7.36
N ALA A 103 -7.57 4.17 -6.68
CA ALA A 103 -6.84 4.59 -5.49
C ALA A 103 -5.75 5.60 -5.85
N THR A 104 -5.64 6.65 -5.05
CA THR A 104 -4.60 7.68 -5.17
C THR A 104 -3.36 7.34 -4.36
N ASP A 105 -3.52 6.61 -3.25
CA ASP A 105 -2.41 6.13 -2.42
C ASP A 105 -2.72 4.76 -1.82
N VAL A 106 -1.66 3.97 -1.62
CA VAL A 106 -1.72 2.65 -0.98
C VAL A 106 -0.56 2.52 -0.01
N LYS A 107 -0.90 2.37 1.26
CA LYS A 107 0.07 2.20 2.36
C LYS A 107 -0.07 0.82 2.99
N VAL A 108 1.01 0.06 2.99
CA VAL A 108 1.08 -1.26 3.63
C VAL A 108 1.81 -1.12 4.96
N ASN A 109 1.15 -1.53 6.04
CA ASN A 109 1.70 -1.52 7.39
C ASN A 109 2.58 -2.76 7.64
N ASN A 110 3.32 -2.74 8.75
CA ASN A 110 4.23 -3.83 9.09
C ASN A 110 3.51 -5.13 9.43
N ASP A 111 2.30 -5.01 9.98
CA ASP A 111 1.40 -6.12 10.32
C ASP A 111 0.63 -6.68 9.10
N GLY A 112 0.93 -6.20 7.90
CA GLY A 112 0.27 -6.60 6.66
C GLY A 112 -1.07 -5.91 6.41
N SER A 113 -1.60 -5.08 7.32
CA SER A 113 -2.80 -4.29 7.04
C SER A 113 -2.52 -3.23 5.97
N VAL A 114 -3.53 -2.91 5.15
CA VAL A 114 -3.38 -1.97 4.03
C VAL A 114 -4.41 -0.86 4.14
N SER A 115 -3.94 0.39 4.05
CA SER A 115 -4.78 1.56 3.87
C SER A 115 -4.78 1.97 2.39
N VAL A 116 -5.97 2.13 1.83
CA VAL A 116 -6.20 2.56 0.44
C VAL A 116 -6.91 3.90 0.47
N THR A 117 -6.26 4.94 -0.03
CA THR A 117 -6.80 6.30 -0.11
C THR A 117 -7.36 6.55 -1.50
N PHE A 118 -8.53 7.17 -1.58
CA PHE A 118 -9.21 7.51 -2.83
C PHE A 118 -9.13 9.02 -3.13
N ALA A 119 -9.53 9.41 -4.34
CA ALA A 119 -9.45 10.80 -4.80
C ALA A 119 -10.35 11.75 -4.00
N ASP A 120 -11.41 11.20 -3.40
CA ASP A 120 -12.31 11.93 -2.52
C ASP A 120 -11.81 12.10 -1.08
N GLY A 121 -10.62 11.57 -0.78
CA GLY A 121 -10.02 11.60 0.55
C GLY A 121 -10.55 10.53 1.50
N SER A 122 -11.49 9.69 1.07
CA SER A 122 -11.91 8.52 1.85
C SER A 122 -10.78 7.49 1.91
N VAL A 123 -10.75 6.72 3.01
CA VAL A 123 -9.74 5.70 3.25
C VAL A 123 -10.42 4.38 3.58
N ALA A 124 -10.12 3.34 2.82
CA ALA A 124 -10.49 1.96 3.13
C ALA A 124 -9.34 1.26 3.84
N THR A 125 -9.68 0.46 4.86
CA THR A 125 -8.71 -0.41 5.53
C THR A 125 -8.99 -1.86 5.17
N ILE A 126 -8.00 -2.51 4.56
CA ILE A 126 -8.04 -3.94 4.23
C ILE A 126 -7.20 -4.68 5.28
N ALA A 127 -7.83 -5.63 5.96
CA ALA A 127 -7.16 -6.42 6.99
C ALA A 127 -6.09 -7.35 6.40
N ALA A 128 -5.02 -7.61 7.17
CA ALA A 128 -3.87 -8.39 6.75
C ALA A 128 -4.24 -9.79 6.21
N ASN A 129 -5.16 -10.48 6.88
CA ASN A 129 -5.65 -11.81 6.49
C ASN A 129 -6.39 -11.84 5.13
N LYS A 130 -6.70 -10.68 4.56
CA LYS A 130 -7.30 -10.55 3.23
C LYS A 130 -6.28 -10.19 2.14
N VAL A 131 -5.02 -9.89 2.49
CA VAL A 131 -3.97 -9.46 1.56
C VAL A 131 -2.71 -10.32 1.59
N VAL A 132 -2.38 -10.92 2.73
CA VAL A 132 -1.19 -11.75 2.90
C VAL A 132 -1.54 -13.14 3.42
N LYS A 133 -0.67 -14.10 3.08
CA LYS A 133 -0.70 -15.46 3.62
C LYS A 133 0.73 -15.92 3.87
N GLU A 134 0.93 -16.77 4.87
CA GLU A 134 2.24 -17.37 5.11
C GLU A 134 2.65 -18.27 3.93
N ALA A 135 3.89 -18.13 3.49
CA ALA A 135 4.45 -18.97 2.45
C ALA A 135 4.70 -20.37 3.01
N THR A 136 3.90 -21.35 2.60
CA THR A 136 4.28 -22.75 2.75
C THR A 136 5.55 -23.00 1.92
N LYS A 137 6.48 -23.81 2.45
CA LYS A 137 7.85 -24.05 1.93
C LYS A 137 7.94 -24.47 0.45
N GLU A 138 6.83 -24.67 -0.26
CA GLU A 138 6.81 -24.99 -1.68
C GLU A 138 6.71 -23.78 -2.63
N SER A 139 6.53 -22.55 -2.11
CA SER A 139 6.28 -21.37 -2.96
C SER A 139 7.45 -20.36 -3.07
N SER A 140 8.66 -20.72 -2.67
CA SER A 140 9.85 -19.86 -2.76
C SER A 140 10.70 -20.14 -4.01
N ALA A 141 10.09 -20.03 -5.20
CA ALA A 141 10.82 -20.00 -6.47
C ALA A 141 10.43 -18.79 -7.31
N GLN A 142 10.55 -17.58 -6.74
CA GLN A 142 10.75 -16.37 -7.55
C GLN A 142 11.32 -15.21 -6.71
N ALA A 143 12.64 -15.23 -6.55
CA ALA A 143 13.41 -14.03 -6.26
C ALA A 143 13.77 -13.35 -7.60
N PRO A 144 13.55 -12.03 -7.77
CA PRO A 144 13.99 -11.33 -8.96
C PRO A 144 15.51 -11.20 -8.97
N SER A 145 16.13 -11.73 -10.01
CA SER A 145 17.57 -11.64 -10.27
C SER A 145 17.97 -10.18 -10.48
N LYS A 146 18.84 -9.64 -9.62
CA LYS A 146 19.54 -8.39 -9.91
C LYS A 146 20.47 -8.62 -11.11
N LYS A 147 20.16 -7.97 -12.22
CA LYS A 147 20.99 -7.82 -13.41
C LYS A 147 21.81 -6.53 -13.28
N ALA A 148 23.13 -6.64 -13.18
CA ALA A 148 24.07 -5.59 -13.53
C ALA A 148 25.00 -6.18 -14.61
N GLY A 149 24.99 -5.58 -15.80
CA GLY A 149 25.69 -6.10 -16.97
C GLY A 149 26.88 -5.25 -17.41
N ALA A 150 27.81 -5.90 -18.11
CA ALA A 150 28.54 -5.39 -19.27
C ALA A 150 29.08 -6.65 -20.02
N LYS A 151 28.54 -7.05 -21.19
CA LYS A 151 28.82 -6.55 -22.56
C LYS A 151 30.20 -7.10 -23.07
N GLU A 152 30.40 -8.03 -24.04
CA GLU A 152 29.66 -8.60 -25.19
C GLU A 152 30.19 -9.98 -25.68
N LEU A 153 29.33 -10.82 -26.30
CA LEU A 153 29.31 -11.37 -27.70
C LEU A 153 29.99 -12.76 -27.91
N PRO A 154 29.53 -13.58 -28.90
CA PRO A 154 28.97 -14.92 -28.65
C PRO A 154 29.78 -16.05 -29.30
N ASN A 155 29.63 -17.29 -28.85
CA ASN A 155 29.81 -18.41 -29.77
C ASN A 155 29.03 -19.68 -29.40
N THR A 156 28.57 -20.35 -30.44
CA THR A 156 27.61 -21.44 -30.54
C THR A 156 28.18 -22.82 -30.24
N GLY A 157 27.32 -23.75 -29.80
CA GLY A 157 27.45 -25.17 -30.20
C GLY A 157 27.66 -26.22 -29.09
N THR A 158 26.59 -26.96 -28.80
CA THR A 158 26.51 -28.43 -28.61
C THR A 158 27.49 -29.20 -27.72
N LYS A 159 26.91 -29.84 -26.68
CA LYS A 159 27.17 -31.17 -26.06
C LYS A 159 28.50 -31.89 -26.33
N GLN A 160 29.14 -32.41 -25.26
CA GLN A 160 29.55 -33.83 -25.15
C GLN A 160 29.97 -34.14 -23.70
N SER A 161 29.27 -35.04 -22.98
CA SER A 161 29.65 -36.45 -22.76
C SER A 161 31.12 -36.71 -22.44
N ASN A 162 31.33 -37.26 -21.25
CA ASN A 162 32.61 -37.65 -20.67
C ASN A 162 33.21 -38.84 -21.43
N ALA A 163 34.36 -38.64 -22.06
CA ALA A 163 35.30 -39.71 -22.33
C ALA A 163 36.72 -39.14 -22.59
N SER A 164 37.68 -39.93 -22.12
CA SER A 164 39.09 -40.00 -22.52
C SER A 164 40.06 -38.87 -22.15
N LEU A 165 40.97 -39.27 -21.24
CA LEU A 165 42.43 -39.24 -21.38
C LEU A 165 43.09 -37.99 -21.98
N GLY A 166 43.93 -37.33 -21.17
CA GLY A 166 44.95 -36.42 -21.65
C GLY A 166 45.86 -35.93 -20.53
N LEU A 167 46.98 -36.63 -20.36
CA LEU A 167 48.10 -36.31 -19.48
C LEU A 167 48.80 -35.02 -19.93
N ALA A 168 48.99 -34.03 -19.05
CA ALA A 168 50.05 -33.03 -19.19
C ALA A 168 50.47 -32.44 -17.84
N LEU A 169 51.63 -32.89 -17.38
CA LEU A 169 52.49 -32.33 -16.33
C LEU A 169 53.00 -30.93 -16.73
N LEU A 170 53.13 -29.98 -15.79
CA LEU A 170 54.42 -29.52 -15.24
C LEU A 170 54.33 -28.20 -14.44
N ALA A 171 55.15 -28.17 -13.38
CA ALA A 171 55.81 -27.04 -12.68
C ALA A 171 54.90 -26.07 -11.89
N ALA A 172 54.97 -26.04 -10.56
CA ALA A 172 56.01 -25.38 -9.72
C ALA A 172 56.05 -23.85 -10.00
N VAL A 173 56.04 -22.94 -9.03
CA VAL A 173 56.85 -22.89 -7.81
C VAL A 173 56.27 -21.78 -6.91
N THR A 174 56.56 -21.84 -5.60
CA THR A 174 56.77 -20.70 -4.66
C THR A 174 55.66 -19.65 -4.51
N GLY A 175 55.15 -19.29 -3.34
CA GLY A 175 55.60 -19.41 -1.95
C GLY A 175 54.69 -18.45 -1.17
N GLY A 176 54.12 -18.89 -0.07
CA GLY A 176 54.45 -18.33 1.24
C GLY A 176 53.67 -17.05 1.56
N LEU A 177 52.80 -17.08 2.56
CA LEU A 177 53.15 -16.58 3.90
C LEU A 177 51.94 -16.71 4.83
N LEU A 178 52.17 -17.45 5.91
CA LEU A 178 51.37 -17.55 7.11
C LEU A 178 51.29 -16.18 7.79
N ILE A 179 50.19 -15.87 8.49
CA ILE A 179 50.21 -15.42 9.90
C ILE A 179 48.77 -15.43 10.41
N SER A 180 48.51 -16.35 11.33
CA SER A 180 47.40 -16.30 12.27
C SER A 180 47.69 -15.23 13.34
N LYS A 181 46.67 -14.48 13.76
CA LYS A 181 46.63 -14.03 15.17
C LYS A 181 45.19 -13.88 15.66
N LYS A 182 44.76 -14.89 16.41
CA LYS A 182 43.76 -14.82 17.49
C LYS A 182 43.96 -13.53 18.30
N ARG A 183 42.86 -12.85 18.63
CA ARG A 183 42.69 -12.30 19.99
C ARG A 183 41.40 -12.84 20.56
N LYS A 184 41.59 -13.43 21.73
CA LYS A 184 40.61 -13.98 22.66
C LYS A 184 40.08 -12.82 23.52
N GLU A 185 38.83 -12.97 23.93
CA GLU A 185 38.13 -12.25 24.99
C GLU A 185 38.78 -12.41 26.38
N GLU A 186 38.12 -11.79 27.38
CA GLU A 186 38.37 -11.68 28.83
C GLU A 186 39.07 -10.34 29.17
N GLU A 187 38.54 -9.44 30.01
CA GLU A 187 37.50 -9.46 31.06
C GLU A 187 36.86 -8.06 31.16
#